data_AF-A0AAN7NWW1-F1
#
_entry.id   AF-A0AAN7NWW1-F1
#
_cell.length_a   1.000
_cell.length_b   1.000
_cell.length_c   1.000
_cell.angle_alpha   90.00
_cell.angle_beta   90.00
_cell.angle_gamma   90.00
#
_symmetry.space_group_name_H-M   'P 1'
#
loop_
_entity.id
_entity.type
_entity.pdbx_description
1 polymer ?
#
loop_
_entity_poly.entity_id
_entity_poly.type
_entity_poly.pdbx_seq_one_letter_code
_entity_poly.pdbx_strand_id
1 'polypeptide(L)' 'MSALAKASGALKSVDYEVFGRVQGVCFRMYTEEEARKLGVVGWVKNTHQGTVTGQVQGPEDKVNAM' A
#
# COMPACT_ATOMS: atom_id res chain seq x y z
N MET A 1 9.57 25.77 0.11
CA MET A 1 10.70 25.27 -0.72
C MET A 1 11.16 23.94 -0.14
N SER A 2 11.38 22.94 -1.00
CA SER A 2 11.85 21.57 -0.68
C SER A 2 10.74 20.62 -0.19
N ALA A 3 10.44 19.48 -0.81
CA ALA A 3 11.17 18.71 -1.81
C ALA A 3 10.19 18.10 -2.85
N LEU A 4 10.17 18.65 -4.07
CA LEU A 4 9.86 17.87 -5.27
C LEU A 4 11.17 17.18 -5.68
N ALA A 5 11.61 16.24 -4.83
CA ALA A 5 12.68 15.34 -5.20
C ALA A 5 12.13 14.46 -6.33
N LYS A 6 12.61 14.75 -7.53
CA LYS A 6 12.45 14.01 -8.78
C LYS A 6 12.23 12.51 -8.55
N ALA A 7 10.98 12.05 -8.67
CA ALA A 7 10.72 10.64 -8.90
C ALA A 7 11.16 10.34 -10.34
N SER A 8 12.45 10.04 -10.54
CA SER A 8 12.98 9.58 -11.82
C SER A 8 12.72 8.08 -12.09
N GLY A 9 12.01 7.40 -11.18
CA GLY A 9 11.56 6.02 -11.35
C GLY A 9 10.17 5.94 -11.96
N ALA A 10 9.88 4.87 -12.69
CA ALA A 10 8.56 4.59 -13.23
C ALA A 10 7.52 4.57 -12.10
N LEU A 11 6.34 5.14 -12.34
CA LEU A 11 5.21 4.98 -11.43
C LEU A 11 4.58 3.62 -11.66
N LYS A 12 4.23 2.94 -10.57
CA LYS A 12 3.62 1.62 -10.58
C LYS A 12 2.31 1.66 -9.80
N SER A 13 1.32 0.93 -10.28
CA SER A 13 0.05 0.66 -9.59
C SER A 13 -0.13 -0.85 -9.51
N VAL A 14 -0.41 -1.37 -8.32
CA VAL A 14 -0.59 -2.80 -8.07
C VAL A 14 -1.87 -2.99 -7.28
N ASP A 15 -2.77 -3.82 -7.81
CA ASP A 15 -3.89 -4.38 -7.06
C ASP A 15 -3.43 -5.65 -6.35
N TYR A 16 -3.88 -5.84 -5.11
CA TYR A 16 -3.47 -6.99 -4.30
C TYR A 16 -4.65 -7.58 -3.53
N GLU A 17 -4.48 -8.84 -3.14
CA GLU A 17 -5.35 -9.55 -2.21
C GLU A 17 -4.52 -10.44 -1.28
N VAL A 18 -4.78 -10.34 0.03
CA VAL A 18 -4.06 -11.04 1.09
C VAL A 18 -5.01 -12.03 1.76
N PHE A 19 -4.54 -13.27 1.85
CA PHE A 19 -5.26 -14.40 2.43
C PHE A 19 -4.67 -14.78 3.79
N GLY A 20 -5.48 -15.36 4.67
CA GLY A 20 -5.07 -15.83 6.00
C GLY A 20 -5.72 -15.06 7.14
N ARG A 21 -5.03 -14.96 8.29
CA ARG A 21 -5.56 -14.27 9.48
C ARG A 21 -5.33 -12.75 9.36
N VAL A 22 -6.18 -12.09 8.58
CA VAL A 22 -6.04 -10.65 8.25
C VAL A 22 -7.16 -9.77 8.83
N GLN A 23 -8.25 -10.35 9.30
CA GLN A 23 -9.35 -9.62 9.96
C GLN A 23 -9.26 -9.73 11.48
N GLY A 24 -9.64 -8.65 12.18
CA GLY A 24 -9.58 -8.58 13.64
C GLY A 24 -8.18 -8.39 14.23
N VAL A 25 -7.17 -8.10 13.40
CA VAL A 25 -5.74 -8.00 13.79
C VAL A 25 -5.11 -6.64 13.44
N CYS A 26 -5.93 -5.59 13.32
CA CYS A 26 -5.47 -4.24 12.95
C CYS A 26 -4.69 -4.13 11.62
N PHE A 27 -4.81 -5.11 10.72
CA PHE A 27 -4.08 -5.15 9.44
C PHE A 27 -4.20 -3.84 8.66
N ARG A 28 -5.42 -3.31 8.48
CA ARG A 28 -5.65 -2.06 7.75
C ARG A 28 -4.93 -0.85 8.34
N MET A 29 -4.88 -0.72 9.67
CA MET A 29 -4.15 0.38 10.32
C MET A 29 -2.65 0.27 10.03
N TYR A 30 -2.09 -0.94 10.15
CA TYR A 30 -0.69 -1.18 9.88
C TYR A 30 -0.33 -0.91 8.41
N THR A 31 -1.17 -1.38 7.46
CA THR A 31 -0.98 -1.11 6.03
C THR A 31 -0.99 0.39 5.73
N GLU A 32 -1.89 1.17 6.33
CA GLU A 32 -1.91 2.62 6.15
C GLU A 32 -0.65 3.28 6.73
N GLU A 33 -0.23 2.88 7.93
CA GLU A 33 0.97 3.42 8.57
C GLU A 33 2.23 3.14 7.73
N GLU A 34 2.37 1.92 7.20
CA GLU A 34 3.50 1.53 6.36
C GLU A 34 3.49 2.26 5.02
N ALA A 35 2.33 2.39 4.39
CA ALA A 35 2.19 3.16 3.15
C ALA A 35 2.62 4.63 3.34
N ARG A 36 2.25 5.24 4.49
CA ARG A 36 2.69 6.59 4.87
C ARG A 36 4.20 6.69 5.09
N LYS A 37 4.83 5.70 5.73
CA LYS A 37 6.29 5.65 5.95
C LYS A 37 7.06 5.55 4.63
N LEU A 38 6.60 4.68 3.73
CA LEU A 38 7.20 4.50 2.41
C LEU A 38 6.89 5.67 1.46
N GLY A 39 5.82 6.41 1.73
CA GLY A 39 5.36 7.51 0.89
C GLY A 39 4.73 7.01 -0.41
N VAL A 40 3.95 5.93 -0.31
CA VAL A 40 3.06 5.41 -1.37
C VAL A 40 1.62 5.75 -1.03
N VAL A 41 0.74 5.73 -2.03
CA VAL A 41 -0.68 6.07 -1.89
C VAL A 41 -1.55 4.90 -2.33
N GLY A 42 -2.82 4.86 -1.89
CA GLY A 42 -3.70 3.75 -2.23
C GLY A 42 -4.89 3.60 -1.29
N TRP A 43 -5.47 2.41 -1.29
CA TRP A 43 -6.57 2.04 -0.40
C TRP A 43 -6.47 0.58 0.03
N VAL A 44 -7.08 0.26 1.18
CA VAL A 44 -7.13 -1.08 1.75
C VAL A 44 -8.53 -1.37 2.31
N LYS A 45 -9.05 -2.57 2.10
CA LYS A 45 -10.43 -2.96 2.46
C LYS A 45 -10.51 -4.43 2.86
N ASN A 46 -11.28 -4.71 3.91
CA ASN A 46 -11.68 -6.07 4.23
C ASN A 46 -12.75 -6.56 3.25
N THR A 47 -12.63 -7.80 2.77
CA THR A 47 -13.66 -8.44 1.94
C THR A 47 -14.64 -9.25 2.79
N HIS A 48 -15.79 -9.61 2.21
CA HIS A 48 -16.75 -10.53 2.83
C HIS A 48 -16.23 -11.97 2.89
N GLN A 49 -15.18 -12.31 2.11
CA GLN A 49 -14.58 -13.64 2.07
C GLN A 49 -13.54 -13.86 3.17
N GLY A 50 -13.34 -12.89 4.07
CA GLY A 50 -12.33 -12.98 5.13
C GLY A 50 -10.94 -12.51 4.70
N THR A 51 -10.76 -12.04 3.47
CA THR A 51 -9.49 -11.52 2.93
C THR A 51 -9.37 -10.00 3.11
N VAL A 52 -8.22 -9.45 2.74
CA VAL A 52 -8.00 -8.01 2.59
C VAL A 52 -7.55 -7.74 1.16
N THR A 53 -8.19 -6.78 0.49
CA THR A 53 -7.81 -6.31 -0.85
C THR A 53 -7.47 -4.83 -0.83
N GLY A 54 -6.70 -4.39 -1.79
CA GLY A 54 -6.36 -2.98 -1.93
C GLY A 54 -5.61 -2.69 -3.21
N GLN A 55 -5.24 -1.42 -3.33
CA GLN A 55 -4.38 -0.92 -4.39
C GLN A 55 -3.29 -0.07 -3.76
N VAL A 56 -2.07 -0.19 -4.28
CA VAL A 56 -0.93 0.65 -3.93
C VAL A 56 -0.35 1.29 -5.19
N GLN A 57 -0.01 2.57 -5.09
CA GLN A 57 0.52 3.38 -6.17
C GLN A 57 1.70 4.23 -5.69
N GLY A 58 2.70 4.40 -6.53
CA GLY A 58 3.85 5.24 -6.24
C GLY A 58 5.05 4.94 -7.15
N PRO A 59 6.21 5.52 -6.85
CA PRO A 59 7.48 5.14 -7.48
C PRO A 59 7.73 3.64 -7.35
N GLU A 60 8.19 2.99 -8.43
CA GLU A 60 8.36 1.54 -8.51
C GLU A 60 9.17 0.94 -7.38
N ASP A 61 10.27 1.59 -6.98
CA ASP A 61 11.12 1.19 -5.86
C ASP A 61 10.33 1.13 -4.55
N LYS A 62 9.47 2.12 -4.32
CA LYS A 62 8.64 2.20 -3.11
C LYS A 62 7.49 1.22 -3.14
N VAL A 63 6.88 1.02 -4.31
CA VAL A 63 5.80 0.03 -4.50
C VAL A 63 6.33 -1.39 -4.35
N ASN A 64 7.57 -1.67 -4.78
CA ASN A 64 8.20 -2.98 -4.60
C ASN A 64 8.68 -3.21 -3.15
N ALA A 65 8.87 -2.16 -2.36
CA ALA A 65 9.23 -2.24 -0.95
C ALA A 65 8.00 -2.39 -0.03
N MET A 66 6.80 -2.14 -0.55
CA MET A 66 5.52 -2.39 0.14
C MET A 66 5.18 -3.88 0.17
#